data_AF-A0A2V5J564-F1
#
_entry.id   AF-A0A2V5J564-F1
#
_cell.length_a   1.000
_cell.length_b   1.000
_cell.length_c   1.000
_cell.angle_alpha   90.00
_cell.angle_beta   90.00
_cell.angle_gamma   90.00
#
_symmetry.space_group_name_H-M   'P 1'
#
loop_
_entity.id
_entity.type
_entity.pdbx_description
1 polymer ?
#
loop_
_entity_poly.entity_id
_entity_poly.type
_entity_poly.pdbx_seq_one_letter_code
_entity_poly.pdbx_strand_id
1 'polypeptide(L)'
;MPSQHIWTHKDQHGTKREVRATKFGGAWKFQAKTAGDLEWIYYERPLLEDLLALKEILARKYQRRRASADDVASVEKLLADEMELGSPRPGVPSAQRDDRTR
;
A
#
# COMPACT_ATOMS: atom_id res chain seq x y z
N MET A 1 0.36 0.33 20.62
CA MET A 1 -1.07 0.38 20.22
C MET A 1 -1.17 -0.05 18.77
N PRO A 2 -2.03 -1.02 18.41
CA PRO A 2 -2.23 -1.37 17.01
C PRO A 2 -2.94 -0.21 16.29
N SER A 3 -2.27 0.39 15.30
CA SER A 3 -2.87 1.39 14.42
C SER A 3 -3.76 0.68 13.41
N GLN A 4 -5.03 0.51 13.76
CA GLN A 4 -6.05 -0.02 12.87
C GLN A 4 -6.84 1.11 12.22
N HIS A 5 -7.01 1.03 10.91
CA HIS A 5 -7.74 2.00 10.10
C HIS A 5 -8.73 1.25 9.21
N ILE A 6 -10.00 1.60 9.31
CA ILE A 6 -11.08 1.06 8.47
C ILE A 6 -11.67 2.22 7.69
N TRP A 7 -11.82 2.06 6.39
CA TRP A 7 -12.51 3.01 5.53
C TRP A 7 -13.31 2.27 4.47
N THR A 8 -14.25 2.97 3.85
CA THR A 8 -15.03 2.45 2.75
C THR A 8 -14.55 3.11 1.47
N HIS A 9 -14.11 2.31 0.51
CA HIS A 9 -13.83 2.73 -0.85
C HIS A 9 -15.10 2.54 -1.70
N LYS A 10 -15.39 3.46 -2.62
CA LYS A 10 -16.49 3.32 -3.57
C LYS A 10 -15.88 3.27 -4.95
N ASP A 11 -16.00 2.11 -5.60
CA ASP A 11 -15.51 1.91 -6.95
C ASP A 11 -16.38 2.69 -7.97
N GLN A 12 -15.84 2.89 -9.17
CA GLN A 12 -16.49 3.57 -10.29
C GLN A 12 -17.85 2.96 -10.66
N HIS A 13 -18.05 1.68 -10.38
CA HIS A 13 -19.30 0.94 -10.61
C HIS A 13 -20.35 1.15 -9.50
N GLY A 14 -20.05 1.96 -8.48
CA GLY A 14 -20.96 2.23 -7.37
C GLY A 14 -20.90 1.19 -6.25
N THR A 15 -20.14 0.11 -6.43
CA THR A 15 -19.89 -0.92 -5.43
C THR A 15 -19.06 -0.33 -4.29
N LYS A 16 -19.58 -0.45 -3.07
CA LYS A 16 -18.85 -0.09 -1.85
C LYS A 16 -17.98 -1.26 -1.44
N ARG A 17 -16.73 -1.00 -1.09
CA ARG A 17 -15.78 -1.97 -0.57
C ARG A 17 -15.27 -1.47 0.78
N GLU A 18 -15.39 -2.29 1.81
CA GLU A 18 -14.81 -1.97 3.12
C GLU A 18 -13.37 -2.46 3.15
N VAL A 19 -12.44 -1.55 3.45
CA VAL A 19 -11.02 -1.82 3.52
C VAL A 19 -10.56 -1.56 4.95
N ARG A 20 -9.74 -2.47 5.47
CA ARG A 20 -9.17 -2.44 6.81
C ARG A 20 -7.66 -2.62 6.67
N ALA A 21 -6.91 -1.62 7.11
CA ALA A 21 -5.46 -1.71 7.28
C ALA A 21 -5.10 -1.79 8.76
N THR A 22 -4.19 -2.69 9.10
CA THR A 22 -3.67 -2.85 10.46
C THR A 22 -2.14 -2.84 10.42
N LYS A 23 -1.51 -1.91 11.17
CA LYS A 23 -0.06 -1.91 11.36
C LYS A 23 0.33 -2.91 12.45
N PHE A 24 1.16 -3.89 12.13
CA PHE A 24 1.69 -4.89 13.05
C PHE A 24 3.19 -5.12 12.79
N GLY A 25 4.04 -4.89 13.79
CA GLY A 25 5.49 -5.16 13.70
C GLY A 25 6.23 -4.38 12.60
N GLY A 26 5.72 -3.21 12.19
CA GLY A 26 6.28 -2.44 11.07
C GLY A 26 5.74 -2.83 9.69
N ALA A 27 4.93 -3.89 9.60
CA ALA A 27 4.24 -4.29 8.38
C ALA A 27 2.77 -3.85 8.41
N TRP A 28 2.21 -3.52 7.25
CA TRP A 28 0.79 -3.23 7.10
C TRP A 28 0.07 -4.43 6.51
N LYS A 29 -0.99 -4.89 7.19
CA LYS A 29 -1.88 -5.93 6.69
C LYS A 29 -3.16 -5.31 6.18
N PHE A 30 -3.54 -5.63 4.95
CA PHE A 30 -4.77 -5.13 4.33
C PHE A 30 -5.77 -6.26 4.21
N GLN A 31 -6.99 -5.95 4.63
CA GLN A 31 -8.16 -6.79 4.43
C GLN A 31 -9.20 -5.94 3.73
N ALA A 32 -9.89 -6.52 2.76
CA ALA A 32 -11.04 -5.85 2.21
C ALA A 32 -12.16 -6.83 1.94
N LYS A 33 -13.37 -6.29 1.90
CA LYS A 33 -14.57 -7.03 1.55
C LYS A 33 -15.54 -6.14 0.79
N THR A 34 -16.37 -6.74 -0.05
CA THR A 34 -17.45 -6.01 -0.69
C THR A 34 -18.54 -5.69 0.34
N ALA A 35 -19.17 -4.53 0.22
CA ALA A 35 -20.32 -4.21 1.04
C ALA A 35 -21.48 -5.15 0.69
N GLY A 36 -21.89 -5.96 1.68
CA GLY A 36 -22.83 -7.06 1.50
C GLY A 36 -22.18 -8.42 1.73
N ASP A 37 -20.87 -8.53 1.58
CA ASP A 37 -20.12 -9.73 1.92
C ASP A 37 -19.81 -9.80 3.43
N LEU A 38 -19.84 -11.02 3.96
CA LEU A 38 -19.43 -11.34 5.32
C LEU A 38 -17.95 -11.71 5.41
N GLU A 39 -17.36 -12.13 4.29
CA GLU A 39 -15.98 -12.63 4.23
C GLU A 39 -14.98 -11.49 4.05
N TRP A 40 -13.96 -11.44 4.91
CA TRP A 40 -12.83 -10.54 4.77
C TRP A 40 -11.71 -11.24 4.00
N ILE A 41 -11.36 -10.70 2.85
CA ILE A 41 -10.27 -11.22 2.03
C ILE A 41 -8.99 -10.52 2.45
N TYR A 42 -7.97 -11.31 2.79
CA TYR A 42 -6.63 -10.80 3.08
C TYR A 42 -5.90 -10.56 1.76
N TYR A 43 -5.38 -9.35 1.60
CA TYR A 43 -4.57 -8.99 0.45
C TYR A 43 -3.10 -9.01 0.87
N GLU A 44 -2.35 -9.98 0.35
CA GLU A 44 -0.89 -9.98 0.48
C GLU A 44 -0.27 -8.78 -0.24
N ARG A 45 -0.85 -8.43 -1.39
CA ARG A 45 -0.56 -7.19 -2.13
C ARG A 45 -1.79 -6.27 -2.09
N PRO A 46 -1.75 -5.17 -1.31
CA PRO A 46 -2.82 -4.18 -1.32
C PRO A 46 -2.85 -3.45 -2.66
N LEU A 47 -4.03 -3.01 -3.10
CA LEU A 47 -4.12 -2.20 -4.31
C LEU A 47 -3.49 -0.83 -4.07
N LEU A 48 -2.93 -0.25 -5.14
CA LEU A 48 -2.39 1.10 -5.12
C LEU A 48 -3.41 2.13 -4.61
N GLU A 49 -4.68 1.98 -5.00
CA GLU A 49 -5.79 2.83 -4.55
C GLU A 49 -6.01 2.75 -3.03
N ASP A 50 -5.89 1.55 -2.46
CA ASP A 50 -6.03 1.34 -1.01
C ASP A 50 -4.84 1.94 -0.25
N LEU A 51 -3.62 1.83 -0.78
CA LEU A 51 -2.43 2.46 -0.22
C LEU A 51 -2.53 4.00 -0.25
N LEU A 52 -3.03 4.57 -1.35
CA LEU A 52 -3.27 6.00 -1.49
C LEU A 52 -4.31 6.49 -0.47
N ALA A 53 -5.42 5.77 -0.32
CA ALA A 53 -6.45 6.09 0.67
C ALA A 53 -5.90 6.04 2.10
N LEU A 54 -5.09 5.02 2.42
CA LEU A 54 -4.44 4.91 3.72
C LEU A 54 -3.50 6.09 3.99
N LYS A 55 -2.66 6.47 3.01
CA LYS A 55 -1.78 7.64 3.10
C LYS A 55 -2.59 8.90 3.39
N GLU A 56 -3.71 9.10 2.71
CA GLU A 56 -4.57 10.27 2.95
C GLU A 56 -5.18 10.27 4.35
N ILE A 57 -5.65 9.12 4.84
CA ILE A 57 -6.16 8.97 6.21
C ILE A 57 -5.08 9.33 7.24
N LEU A 58 -3.85 8.82 7.05
CA LEU A 58 -2.72 9.11 7.91
C LEU A 58 -2.30 10.57 7.83
N ALA A 59 -2.26 11.18 6.63
CA ALA A 59 -1.98 12.59 6.45
C ALA A 59 -3.00 13.47 7.18
N ARG A 60 -4.30 13.16 7.08
CA ARG A 60 -5.37 13.85 7.83
C ARG A 60 -5.22 13.68 9.35
N LYS A 61 -4.79 12.51 9.84
CA LYS A 61 -4.51 12.28 11.26
C LYS A 61 -3.24 12.99 11.74
N TYR A 62 -2.20 13.03 10.91
CA TYR A 62 -0.95 13.72 11.16
C TYR A 62 -1.18 15.23 11.29
N GLN A 63 -1.98 15.81 10.40
CA GLN A 63 -2.42 17.21 10.50
C GLN A 63 -3.15 17.50 11.82
N ARG A 64 -3.89 16.53 12.37
CA ARG A 64 -4.58 16.65 13.67
C ARG A 64 -3.69 16.26 14.86
N ARG A 65 -2.38 16.08 14.67
CA ARG A 65 -1.39 15.62 15.68
C ARG A 65 -1.75 14.27 16.33
N ARG A 66 -2.46 13.40 15.61
CA ARG A 66 -2.90 12.06 16.07
C ARG A 66 -2.22 10.88 15.36
N ALA A 67 -1.29 11.15 14.45
CA ALA A 67 -0.44 10.15 13.81
C ALA A 67 1.00 10.66 13.73
N SER A 68 1.96 9.74 13.67
CA SER A 68 3.38 10.07 13.57
C SER A 68 3.83 10.10 12.11
N ALA A 69 4.86 10.90 11.80
CA ALA A 69 5.48 10.93 10.47
C ALA A 69 5.99 9.53 10.03
N ASP A 70 6.39 8.69 11.00
CA ASP A 70 6.79 7.30 10.78
C ASP A 70 5.70 6.44 10.12
N ASP A 71 4.43 6.64 10.51
CA ASP A 71 3.31 5.91 9.91
C ASP A 71 3.12 6.30 8.45
N VAL A 72 3.25 7.60 8.14
CA VAL A 72 3.15 8.12 6.77
C VAL A 72 4.30 7.57 5.92
N ALA A 73 5.54 7.67 6.41
CA ALA A 73 6.73 7.15 5.72
C ALA A 73 6.65 5.63 5.47
N SER A 74 6.10 4.87 6.42
CA SER A 74 5.88 3.43 6.26
C SER A 74 4.95 3.11 5.08
N VAL A 75 3.88 3.87 4.91
CA VAL A 75 2.92 3.68 3.80
C VAL A 75 3.49 4.18 2.48
N GLU A 76 4.25 5.28 2.48
CA GLU A 76 4.94 5.77 1.29
C GLU A 76 5.96 4.76 0.76
N LYS A 77 6.68 4.07 1.66
CA LYS A 77 7.59 3.00 1.28
C LYS A 77 6.86 1.83 0.61
N LEU A 78 5.72 1.40 1.15
CA LEU A 78 4.90 0.35 0.53
C LEU A 78 4.36 0.77 -0.84
N LEU A 79 3.97 2.04 -0.97
CA LEU A 79 3.47 2.59 -2.21
C LEU A 79 4.56 2.65 -3.28
N ALA A 80 5.78 3.03 -2.90
CA ALA A 80 6.94 2.97 -3.78
C ALA A 80 7.25 1.53 -4.24
N ASP A 81 7.23 0.57 -3.31
CA ASP A 81 7.47 -0.86 -3.60
C ASP A 81 6.43 -1.42 -4.58
N GLU A 82 5.14 -1.14 -4.36
CA GLU A 82 4.06 -1.56 -5.27
C GLU A 82 4.18 -0.92 -6.66
N MET A 83 4.54 0.37 -6.72
CA MET A 83 4.81 1.06 -8.00
C MET A 83 6.04 0.51 -8.72
N GLU A 84 7.07 0.09 -7.98
CA GLU A 84 8.30 -0.50 -8.52
C GLU A 84 8.06 -1.92 -9.04
N LEU A 85 7.22 -2.71 -8.37
CA LEU A 85 6.89 -4.08 -8.76
C LEU A 85 5.95 -4.14 -9.98
N GLY A 86 5.12 -3.12 -10.18
CA GLY A 86 4.19 -2.98 -11.32
C GLY A 86 4.83 -2.47 -12.63
N SER A 87 6.12 -2.14 -12.62
CA SER A 87 6.85 -1.64 -13.80
C SER A 87 7.93 -2.62 -14.25
N PRO A 88 8.03 -2.99 -15.55
CA PRO A 88 9.22 -3.67 -16.04
C PRO A 88 10.38 -2.68 -15.94
N ARG A 89 11.34 -2.97 -15.03
CA ARG A 89 12.57 -2.21 -14.81
C ARG A 89 13.10 -1.54 -16.09
N PRO A 90 13.28 -0.21 -16.15
CA PRO A 90 14.19 0.36 -17.12
C PRO A 90 15.61 0.21 -16.57
N GLY A 91 16.35 -0.77 -17.10
CA GLY A 91 17.81 -0.74 -17.12
C GLY A 91 18.52 -1.00 -15.80
N VAL A 92 18.64 -2.26 -15.42
CA VAL A 92 19.99 -2.75 -15.07
C VAL A 92 20.64 -3.13 -16.40
N PRO A 93 21.68 -2.42 -16.88
CA PRO A 93 22.50 -2.97 -17.94
C PRO A 93 23.13 -4.22 -17.35
N SER A 94 22.64 -5.38 -17.79
CA SER A 94 23.32 -6.65 -17.60
C SER A 94 24.76 -6.44 -18.02
N ALA A 95 25.67 -6.62 -17.06
CA ALA A 95 27.09 -6.65 -17.29
C ALA A 95 27.39 -7.66 -18.41
N GLN A 96 27.58 -7.16 -19.63
CA GLN A 96 28.27 -7.89 -20.68
C GLN A 96 29.74 -7.85 -20.27
N ARG A 97 30.16 -8.94 -19.63
CA ARG A 97 31.55 -9.24 -19.28
C ARG A 97 32.43 -9.19 -20.52
N ASP A 98 33.67 -8.77 -20.28
CA ASP A 98 34.90 -9.06 -21.02
C ASP A 98 34.79 -9.74 -22.39
N ASP A 99 35.38 -9.11 -23.41
CA ASP A 99 36.59 -9.70 -23.98
C ASP A 99 37.56 -8.61 -24.43
N ARG A 100 38.63 -8.50 -23.64
CA ARG A 100 39.91 -7.94 -24.04
C ARG A 100 40.60 -9.01 -24.86
N THR A 101 40.82 -8.79 -26.17
CA THR A 101 41.87 -9.33 -27.10
C THR A 101 41.34 -9.05 -28.52
N ARG A 102 41.96 -8.31 -29.45
CA ARG A 102 43.35 -8.21 -29.90
C ARG A 102 43.49 -6.97 -30.79
#